data_AF-A0A0N4YH51-F1
#
_entry.id   AF-A0A0N4YH51-F1
#
_cell.length_a   1.000
_cell.length_b   1.000
_cell.length_c   1.000
_cell.angle_alpha   90.00
_cell.angle_beta   90.00
_cell.angle_gamma   90.00
#
_symmetry.space_group_name_H-M   'P 1'
#
loop_
_entity.id
_entity.type
_entity.pdbx_description
1 polymer ?
#
loop_
_entity_poly.entity_id
_entity_poly.type
_entity_poly.pdbx_seq_one_letter_code
_entity_poly.pdbx_strand_id
1 'polypeptide(L)'
;MLIRLRLRPVVCSLRRFATVKSDKSPPPKFSESAAFQGRRRGAGVVPSPYNIDYYSTDKFSNRKLISAIGSLAVLVLYFGFLREPSDLDEIWSAPPHILTAGLERKILRDQIKEAEAKGKDTTLLKAQLEYVDVKEEALRIQFQADKKK
;
A
#
# COMPACT_ATOMS: atom_id res chain seq x y z
N MET A 1 -4.24 -36.83 14.14
CA MET A 1 -4.75 -36.81 12.75
C MET A 1 -3.98 -35.76 11.96
N LEU A 2 -3.12 -36.19 11.03
CA LEU A 2 -2.22 -35.34 10.24
C LEU A 2 -2.97 -34.75 9.03
N ILE A 3 -3.13 -33.43 8.98
CA ILE A 3 -3.72 -32.71 7.84
C ILE A 3 -2.63 -32.55 6.78
N ARG A 4 -2.66 -33.41 5.76
CA ARG A 4 -1.84 -33.29 4.55
C ARG A 4 -2.36 -32.14 3.68
N LEU A 5 -1.80 -30.95 3.83
CA LEU A 5 -1.97 -29.85 2.88
C LEU A 5 -1.24 -30.20 1.58
N ARG A 6 -2.00 -30.63 0.57
CA ARG A 6 -1.51 -30.77 -0.80
C ARG A 6 -1.28 -29.37 -1.39
N LEU A 7 -0.05 -28.88 -1.29
CA LEU A 7 0.44 -27.76 -2.11
C LEU A 7 0.39 -28.19 -3.58
N ARG A 8 -0.65 -27.77 -4.31
CA ARG A 8 -0.69 -27.85 -5.77
C ARG A 8 0.32 -26.85 -6.35
N PRO A 9 1.04 -27.19 -7.43
CA PRO A 9 2.05 -26.30 -7.99
C PRO A 9 1.38 -25.17 -8.78
N VAL A 10 1.31 -23.97 -8.18
CA VAL A 10 0.96 -22.71 -8.85
C VAL A 10 2.07 -22.26 -9.84
N VAL A 11 3.15 -23.03 -9.95
CA VAL A 11 4.33 -22.73 -10.79
C VAL A 11 4.04 -22.87 -12.30
N CYS A 12 2.91 -23.47 -12.72
CA CYS A 12 2.62 -23.68 -14.14
C CYS A 12 1.95 -22.50 -14.87
N SER A 13 1.38 -21.50 -14.17
CA SER A 13 0.68 -20.38 -14.83
C SER A 13 1.57 -19.18 -15.13
N LEU A 14 2.72 -19.02 -14.46
CA LEU A 14 3.66 -17.92 -14.72
C LEU A 14 4.51 -18.11 -15.99
N ARG A 15 4.62 -19.33 -16.51
CA ARG A 15 5.39 -19.61 -17.73
C ARG A 15 4.72 -19.09 -19.02
N ARG A 16 3.43 -18.75 -18.99
CA ARG A 16 2.72 -18.24 -20.18
C ARG A 16 2.83 -16.74 -20.39
N PHE A 17 3.12 -15.97 -19.34
CA PHE A 17 3.33 -14.51 -19.46
C PHE A 17 4.79 -14.13 -19.76
N ALA A 18 5.71 -15.09 -19.68
CA ALA A 18 7.14 -14.89 -19.96
C ALA A 18 7.57 -15.39 -21.35
N THR A 19 6.64 -15.65 -22.27
CA THR A 19 7.01 -15.79 -23.69
C THR A 19 7.31 -14.40 -24.23
N VAL A 20 8.53 -13.94 -23.97
CA VAL A 20 9.13 -12.79 -24.66
C VAL A 20 9.16 -13.19 -26.13
N LYS A 21 8.15 -12.74 -26.89
CA LYS A 21 8.23 -12.72 -28.35
C LYS A 21 9.32 -11.71 -28.66
N SER A 22 10.54 -12.20 -28.77
CA SER A 22 11.61 -11.36 -29.25
C SER A 22 11.43 -11.26 -30.76
N ASP A 23 10.59 -10.31 -31.18
CA ASP A 23 10.61 -9.76 -32.53
C ASP A 23 11.93 -8.99 -32.67
N LYS A 24 13.04 -9.75 -32.66
CA LYS A 24 14.35 -9.27 -33.03
C LYS A 24 14.31 -9.17 -34.54
N SER A 25 13.77 -8.06 -35.04
CA SER A 25 14.06 -7.66 -36.41
C SER A 25 15.58 -7.69 -36.60
N PRO A 26 16.07 -8.30 -37.69
CA PRO A 26 17.50 -8.38 -37.93
C PRO A 26 18.11 -6.97 -37.85
N PRO A 27 19.33 -6.82 -37.29
CA PRO A 27 19.95 -5.52 -37.14
C PRO A 27 20.00 -4.82 -38.51
N PRO A 28 19.65 -3.53 -38.59
CA PRO A 28 19.52 -2.84 -39.86
C PRO A 28 20.87 -2.83 -40.57
N LYS A 29 20.91 -3.30 -41.82
CA LYS A 29 22.13 -3.25 -42.62
C LYS A 29 22.35 -1.82 -43.09
N PHE A 30 23.61 -1.37 -43.07
CA PHE A 30 23.96 -0.02 -43.53
C PHE A 30 23.51 0.24 -44.97
N SER A 31 23.53 -0.78 -45.83
CA SER A 31 23.05 -0.73 -47.22
C SER A 31 21.57 -0.36 -47.36
N GLU A 32 20.76 -0.62 -46.33
CA GLU A 32 19.33 -0.34 -46.29
C GLU A 32 19.03 1.01 -45.61
N SER A 33 20.06 1.66 -45.04
CA SER A 33 19.90 2.94 -44.35
C SER A 33 19.75 4.11 -45.33
N ALA A 34 18.99 5.12 -44.91
CA ALA A 34 18.76 6.33 -45.70
C ALA A 34 20.07 7.11 -46.00
N ALA A 35 21.09 6.94 -45.16
CA ALA A 35 22.40 7.56 -45.35
C ALA A 35 23.18 6.95 -46.53
N PHE A 36 22.99 5.66 -46.83
CA PHE A 36 23.69 4.97 -47.92
C PHE A 36 23.08 5.25 -49.30
N GLN A 37 21.77 5.44 -49.40
CA GLN A 37 21.07 5.59 -50.70
C GLN A 37 21.21 6.99 -51.35
N GLY A 38 21.70 8.00 -50.62
CA GLY A 38 22.03 9.31 -51.18
C GLY A 38 20.85 10.07 -51.84
N ARG A 39 21.18 11.00 -52.76
CA ARG A 39 20.25 12.02 -53.32
C ARG A 39 19.22 11.51 -54.34
N ARG A 40 19.17 10.19 -54.64
CA ARG A 40 18.14 9.60 -55.53
C ARG A 40 16.83 9.40 -54.75
N ARG A 41 16.19 10.52 -54.40
CA ARG A 41 14.93 10.53 -53.65
C ARG A 41 13.75 10.31 -54.59
N GLY A 42 13.06 9.19 -54.39
CA GLY A 42 11.73 8.95 -54.93
C GLY A 42 11.25 7.55 -54.58
N ALA A 43 10.45 7.45 -53.51
CA ALA A 43 9.55 6.32 -53.24
C ALA A 43 10.09 4.98 -52.69
N GLY A 44 11.32 4.87 -52.17
CA GLY A 44 11.87 3.57 -51.73
C GLY A 44 12.44 3.46 -50.31
N VAL A 45 12.50 4.53 -49.52
CA VAL A 45 13.12 4.48 -48.18
C VAL A 45 12.10 3.91 -47.19
N VAL A 46 12.11 2.59 -47.03
CA VAL A 46 11.33 1.90 -46.00
C VAL A 46 11.87 2.34 -44.64
N PRO A 47 11.05 2.91 -43.74
CA PRO A 47 11.48 3.18 -42.39
C PRO A 47 11.91 1.85 -41.75
N SER A 48 13.11 1.83 -41.16
CA SER A 48 13.61 0.63 -40.50
C SER A 48 12.60 0.19 -39.43
N PRO A 49 12.16 -1.08 -39.41
CA PRO A 49 11.33 -1.60 -38.32
C PRO A 49 12.13 -1.74 -37.01
N TYR A 50 13.44 -1.47 -37.04
CA TYR A 50 14.32 -1.55 -35.89
C TYR A 50 14.29 -0.25 -35.08
N ASN A 51 13.61 -0.28 -33.94
CA ASN A 51 13.62 0.79 -32.95
C ASN A 51 14.87 0.69 -32.06
N ILE A 52 15.70 1.74 -32.06
CA ILE A 52 16.94 1.81 -31.26
C ILE A 52 16.67 2.13 -29.78
N ASP A 53 15.43 2.48 -29.42
CA ASP A 53 15.10 2.98 -28.09
C ASP A 53 15.11 1.87 -27.03
N TYR A 54 16.13 1.88 -26.18
CA TYR A 54 16.31 0.95 -25.06
C TYR A 54 15.13 0.96 -24.07
N TYR A 55 14.51 2.12 -23.87
CA TYR A 55 13.42 2.28 -22.89
C TYR A 55 12.10 1.67 -23.37
N SER A 56 11.96 1.47 -24.69
CA SER A 56 10.79 0.82 -25.31
C SER A 56 10.86 -0.71 -25.29
N THR A 57 12.02 -1.28 -24.97
CA THR A 57 12.22 -2.73 -25.02
C THR A 57 11.50 -3.47 -23.88
N ASP A 58 10.91 -4.64 -24.19
CA ASP A 58 10.29 -5.54 -23.20
C ASP A 58 11.25 -5.96 -22.07
N LYS A 59 12.54 -6.03 -22.35
CA LYS A 59 13.56 -6.34 -21.33
C LYS A 59 13.65 -5.23 -20.28
N PHE A 60 13.50 -3.98 -20.68
CA PHE A 60 13.54 -2.84 -19.78
C PHE A 60 12.26 -2.77 -18.94
N SER A 61 11.09 -2.94 -19.58
CA SER A 61 9.80 -2.93 -18.87
C SER A 61 9.72 -4.06 -17.83
N ASN A 62 10.15 -5.28 -18.17
CA ASN A 62 10.18 -6.41 -17.25
C ASN A 62 11.11 -6.18 -16.05
N ARG A 63 12.30 -5.61 -16.28
CA ARG A 63 13.23 -5.27 -15.19
C ARG A 63 12.68 -4.18 -14.27
N LYS A 64 12.02 -3.16 -14.86
CA LYS A 64 11.36 -2.10 -14.10
C LYS A 64 10.23 -2.67 -13.23
N LEU A 65 9.41 -3.57 -13.78
CA LEU A 65 8.34 -4.23 -13.04
C LEU A 65 8.87 -5.10 -11.89
N ILE A 66 9.89 -5.92 -12.15
CA ILE A 66 10.51 -6.75 -11.10
C ILE A 66 11.11 -5.88 -9.99
N SER A 67 11.77 -4.78 -10.35
CA SER A 67 12.32 -3.84 -9.36
C SER A 67 11.22 -3.20 -8.51
N ALA A 68 10.12 -2.74 -9.14
CA ALA A 68 8.99 -2.16 -8.44
C ALA A 68 8.26 -3.16 -7.53
N ILE A 69 8.09 -4.40 -7.98
CA ILE A 69 7.50 -5.46 -7.16
C ILE A 69 8.44 -5.81 -6.01
N GLY A 70 9.76 -5.85 -6.26
CA GLY A 70 10.77 -6.09 -5.23
C GLY A 70 10.75 -5.01 -4.14
N SER A 71 10.69 -3.74 -4.51
CA SER A 71 10.61 -2.64 -3.53
C SER A 71 9.31 -2.67 -2.74
N LEU A 72 8.17 -2.97 -3.39
CA LEU A 72 6.89 -3.13 -2.71
C LEU A 72 6.89 -4.34 -1.76
N ALA A 73 7.47 -5.46 -2.17
CA ALA A 73 7.56 -6.67 -1.36
C ALA A 73 8.39 -6.45 -0.09
N VAL A 74 9.51 -5.71 -0.19
CA VAL A 74 10.32 -5.33 0.98
C VAL A 74 9.51 -4.46 1.94
N LEU A 75 8.73 -3.51 1.43
CA LEU A 75 7.85 -2.68 2.25
C LEU A 75 6.81 -3.53 2.99
N VAL A 76 6.11 -4.41 2.28
CA VAL A 76 5.11 -5.31 2.89
C VAL A 76 5.75 -6.22 3.93
N LEU A 77 6.94 -6.77 3.65
CA LEU A 77 7.65 -7.63 4.59
C LEU A 77 8.07 -6.86 5.85
N TYR A 78 8.56 -5.63 5.69
CA TYR A 78 8.90 -4.77 6.82
C TYR A 78 7.67 -4.48 7.67
N PHE A 79 6.61 -3.93 7.10
CA PHE A 79 5.40 -3.54 7.86
C PHE A 79 4.63 -4.74 8.42
N GLY A 80 4.64 -5.88 7.74
CA GLY A 80 3.85 -7.05 8.15
C GLY A 80 4.56 -8.03 9.07
N PHE A 81 5.90 -8.13 9.04
CA PHE A 81 6.63 -9.18 9.76
C PHE A 81 7.78 -8.68 10.63
N LEU A 82 8.59 -7.72 10.15
CA LEU A 82 9.74 -7.23 10.92
C LEU A 82 9.43 -6.00 11.79
N ARG A 83 8.35 -5.29 11.49
CA ARG A 83 7.97 -4.10 12.26
C ARG A 83 7.50 -4.55 13.64
N GLU A 84 8.08 -3.93 14.67
CA GLU A 84 7.63 -4.05 16.05
C GLU A 84 6.16 -3.60 16.16
N PRO A 85 5.36 -4.21 17.07
CA PRO A 85 3.96 -3.81 17.26
C PRO A 85 3.92 -2.32 17.54
N SER A 86 3.29 -1.57 16.64
CA SER A 86 3.26 -0.11 16.72
C SER A 86 2.08 0.32 17.60
N ASP A 87 2.15 1.50 18.22
CA ASP A 87 1.01 2.12 18.93
C ASP A 87 -0.28 2.17 18.07
N LEU A 88 -0.13 2.23 16.73
CA LEU A 88 -1.26 2.16 15.81
C LEU A 88 -1.96 0.80 15.82
N ASP A 89 -1.21 -0.29 15.96
CA ASP A 89 -1.78 -1.64 16.06
C ASP A 89 -2.53 -1.80 17.38
N GLU A 90 -2.01 -1.21 18.47
CA GLU A 90 -2.71 -1.16 19.74
C GLU A 90 -4.04 -0.40 19.60
N ILE A 91 -4.03 0.77 18.95
CA ILE A 91 -5.26 1.54 18.65
C ILE A 91 -6.23 0.73 17.77
N TRP A 92 -5.74 -0.01 16.78
CA TRP A 92 -6.61 -0.80 15.90
C TRP A 92 -7.16 -2.06 16.56
N SER A 93 -6.43 -2.61 17.54
CA SER A 93 -6.88 -3.75 18.35
C SER A 93 -7.79 -3.35 19.51
N ALA A 94 -7.71 -2.10 19.96
CA ALA A 94 -8.48 -1.60 21.08
C ALA A 94 -9.98 -1.54 20.74
N PRO A 95 -10.87 -1.95 21.67
CA PRO A 95 -12.29 -1.86 21.44
C PRO A 95 -12.73 -0.39 21.35
N PRO A 96 -13.74 -0.09 20.51
CA PRO A 96 -14.07 1.30 20.14
C PRO A 96 -14.49 2.17 21.33
N HIS A 97 -15.13 1.60 22.36
CA HIS A 97 -15.56 2.36 23.54
C HIS A 97 -14.40 2.97 24.33
N ILE A 98 -13.23 2.33 24.37
CA ILE A 98 -12.04 2.83 25.08
C ILE A 98 -11.45 4.03 24.31
N LEU A 99 -11.38 3.92 22.98
CA LEU A 99 -10.84 4.98 22.12
C LEU A 99 -11.71 6.24 22.17
N THR A 100 -13.04 6.09 22.08
CA THR A 100 -13.96 7.22 22.14
C THR A 100 -13.93 7.90 23.50
N ALA A 101 -13.94 7.12 24.60
CA ALA A 101 -13.87 7.67 25.95
C ALA A 101 -12.52 8.36 26.23
N GLY A 102 -11.42 7.80 25.74
CA GLY A 102 -10.09 8.40 25.85
C GLY A 102 -9.99 9.75 25.14
N LEU A 103 -10.53 9.84 23.92
CA LEU A 103 -10.60 11.10 23.16
C LEU A 103 -11.48 12.14 23.87
N GLU A 104 -12.69 11.76 24.28
CA GLU A 104 -13.61 12.64 25.02
C GLU A 104 -12.96 13.18 26.30
N ARG A 105 -12.29 12.32 27.08
CA ARG A 105 -11.54 12.72 28.28
C ARG A 105 -10.42 13.70 27.99
N LYS A 106 -9.65 13.48 26.92
CA LYS A 106 -8.55 14.37 26.54
C LYS A 106 -9.07 15.76 26.16
N ILE A 107 -10.10 15.82 25.33
CA ILE A 107 -10.73 17.08 24.92
C ILE A 107 -11.28 17.84 26.13
N LEU A 108 -12.01 17.16 27.03
CA LEU A 108 -12.56 17.80 28.24
C LEU A 108 -11.47 18.30 29.17
N ARG A 109 -10.37 17.56 29.35
CA ARG A 109 -9.22 18.02 30.16
C ARG A 109 -8.56 19.25 29.54
N ASP A 110 -8.39 19.28 28.23
CA ASP A 110 -7.81 20.43 27.54
C ASP A 110 -8.72 21.66 27.65
N GLN A 111 -10.04 21.47 27.51
CA GLN A 111 -11.03 22.53 27.75
C GLN A 111 -11.05 23.03 29.19
N ILE A 112 -10.91 22.15 30.19
CA ILE A 112 -10.81 22.53 31.60
C ILE A 112 -9.55 23.37 31.81
N LYS A 113 -8.39 22.95 31.31
CA LYS A 113 -7.14 23.71 31.41
C LYS A 113 -7.27 25.10 30.77
N GLU A 114 -7.89 25.17 29.59
CA GLU A 114 -8.15 26.44 28.94
C GLU A 114 -9.12 27.33 29.73
N ALA A 115 -10.18 26.76 30.29
CA ALA A 115 -11.17 27.48 31.08
C ALA A 115 -10.57 27.99 32.41
N GLU A 116 -9.74 27.19 33.08
CA GLU A 116 -8.98 27.57 34.28
C GLU A 116 -8.00 28.69 33.97
N ALA A 117 -7.26 28.61 32.85
CA ALA A 117 -6.38 29.69 32.40
C ALA A 117 -7.14 30.99 32.08
N LYS A 118 -8.40 30.90 31.65
CA LYS A 118 -9.30 32.02 31.37
C LYS A 118 -10.09 32.49 32.61
N GLY A 119 -9.93 31.84 33.76
CA GLY A 119 -10.65 32.15 35.00
C GLY A 119 -12.17 31.88 34.96
N LYS A 120 -12.62 30.95 34.12
CA LYS A 120 -14.04 30.57 33.99
C LYS A 120 -14.39 29.42 34.92
N ASP A 121 -15.67 29.33 35.30
CA ASP A 121 -16.18 28.21 36.10
C ASP A 121 -16.06 26.88 35.34
N THR A 122 -15.42 25.89 35.97
CA THR A 122 -15.15 24.56 35.38
C THR A 122 -16.01 23.44 35.95
N THR A 123 -16.98 23.76 36.80
CA THR A 123 -17.85 22.79 37.49
C THR A 123 -18.61 21.89 36.51
N LEU A 124 -19.18 22.47 35.47
CA LEU A 124 -19.91 21.74 34.43
C LEU A 124 -19.00 20.79 33.65
N LEU A 125 -17.81 21.25 33.26
CA LEU A 125 -16.86 20.44 32.49
C LEU A 125 -16.31 19.28 33.32
N LYS A 126 -16.14 19.47 34.63
CA LYS A 126 -15.76 18.41 35.57
C LYS A 126 -16.86 17.37 35.71
N ALA A 127 -18.12 17.79 35.84
CA ALA A 127 -19.25 16.86 35.86
C ALA A 127 -19.40 16.08 34.53
N GLN A 128 -19.12 16.72 33.39
CA GLN A 128 -19.08 16.03 32.09
C GLN A 128 -17.97 14.99 32.03
N LEU A 129 -16.80 15.28 32.61
CA LEU A 129 -15.70 14.32 32.68
C LEU A 129 -16.12 13.06 33.47
N GLU A 130 -16.78 13.23 34.61
CA GLU A 130 -17.29 12.11 35.44
C GLU A 130 -18.37 11.32 34.70
N TYR A 131 -19.25 12.00 33.96
CA TYR A 131 -20.28 11.34 33.16
C TYR A 131 -19.70 10.44 32.06
N VAL A 132 -18.56 10.82 31.46
CA VAL A 132 -17.88 10.00 30.44
C VAL A 132 -17.42 8.66 31.03
N ASP A 133 -16.96 8.63 32.28
CA ASP A 133 -16.55 7.39 32.95
C ASP A 133 -17.74 6.44 33.15
N VAL A 134 -18.90 6.96 33.58
CA VAL A 134 -20.14 6.16 33.72
C VAL A 134 -20.61 5.61 32.36
N LYS A 135 -20.51 6.43 31.30
CA LYS A 135 -20.83 6.03 29.93
C LYS A 135 -19.90 4.91 29.43
N GLU A 136 -18.60 4.98 29.74
CA GLU A 136 -17.63 3.94 29.39
C GLU A 136 -17.98 2.60 30.06
N GLU A 137 -18.32 2.61 31.35
CA GLU A 137 -18.73 1.41 32.09
C GLU A 137 -20.00 0.78 31.51
N ALA A 138 -21.01 1.59 31.20
CA ALA A 138 -22.25 1.12 30.57
C ALA A 138 -21.99 0.45 29.21
N LEU A 139 -21.16 1.08 28.37
CA LEU A 139 -20.78 0.51 27.08
C LEU A 139 -19.96 -0.77 27.23
N ARG A 140 -19.05 -0.83 28.20
CA ARG A 140 -18.25 -2.02 28.49
C ARG A 140 -19.14 -3.22 28.82
N ILE A 141 -20.19 -3.02 29.61
CA ILE A 141 -21.18 -4.07 29.94
C ILE A 141 -21.93 -4.52 28.67
N GLN A 142 -22.38 -3.58 27.83
CA GLN A 142 -23.07 -3.89 26.57
C GLN A 142 -22.21 -4.76 25.64
N PHE A 143 -20.95 -4.37 25.41
CA PHE A 143 -20.02 -5.14 24.57
C PHE A 143 -19.69 -6.53 25.15
N GLN A 144 -19.64 -6.67 26.47
CA GLN A 144 -19.46 -7.98 27.11
C GLN A 144 -20.68 -8.87 26.95
N ALA A 145 -21.89 -8.31 27.01
CA ALA A 145 -23.13 -9.05 26.79
C ALA A 145 -23.24 -9.52 25.33
N ASP A 146 -22.89 -8.68 24.37
CA ASP A 146 -22.93 -9.02 22.94
C ASP A 146 -21.93 -10.11 22.57
N LYS A 147 -20.72 -10.13 23.16
CA LYS A 147 -19.73 -11.19 22.93
C LYS A 147 -20.11 -12.56 23.49
N LYS A 148 -21.07 -12.63 24.43
CA LYS A 148 -21.51 -13.88 25.06
C LYS A 148 -22.67 -14.56 24.31
N LYS A 149 -23.30 -13.87 23.37
CA LYS A 149 -24.32 -14.42 22.47
C LYS A 149 -23.69 -15.03 21.23
#